data_AF-A0A351X671-F1
#
_entry.id   AF-A0A351X671-F1
#
_cell.length_a   1.000
_cell.length_b   1.000
_cell.length_c   1.000
_cell.angle_alpha   90.00
_cell.angle_beta   90.00
_cell.angle_gamma   90.00
#
_symmetry.space_group_name_H-M   'P 1'
#
loop_
_entity.id
_entity.type
_entity.pdbx_description
1 polymer ?
#
loop_
_entity_poly.entity_id
_entity_poly.type
_entity_poly.pdbx_seq_one_letter_code
_entity_poly.pdbx_strand_id
1 'polypeptide(L)'
;MQTHGFFDSKTAACAYTEGWADFVAIEVNKSFDPNDNCFDWDANHCGGFSQNIETPHRGDGRNEGDTVEGRVAGSLWDLYDTNNESFDRSSVDWSSIWAIQRATGTFNFRAFWDTWGAQSQTNAVYNKHNAVQSLYQNSIDYDNAPTSSPVSDVVMLQGMTRDNAVDLWSGPFNDQESARSEMTYSVVNTSANCGARIDSNHYVDIDLRFYPTFIGICNVTIRANDGIKTVDNVFRENILRIAGRNFLPLIISNLDGSGVDSAASSISPSAEKEVFPLISAYPAPMESNNNDSEAQSTFNPDNNPYPAPQP
;
A
#
# COMPACT_ATOMS: atom_id res chain seq x y z
N MET A 1 38.20 -11.41 -24.74
CA MET A 1 37.29 -11.48 -23.58
C MET A 1 36.46 -10.23 -23.62
N GLN A 2 35.14 -10.36 -23.64
CA GLN A 2 34.26 -9.20 -23.58
C GLN A 2 34.36 -8.68 -22.15
N THR A 3 35.10 -7.59 -21.95
CA THR A 3 35.16 -6.87 -20.69
C THR A 3 33.81 -6.21 -20.51
N HIS A 4 32.93 -6.81 -19.72
CA HIS A 4 31.80 -6.07 -19.19
C HIS A 4 32.06 -5.71 -17.73
N GLY A 5 31.62 -4.52 -17.35
CA GLY A 5 31.69 -4.05 -15.99
C GLY A 5 30.60 -4.69 -15.12
N PHE A 6 30.88 -4.78 -13.83
CA PHE A 6 29.99 -5.26 -12.76
C PHE A 6 28.61 -4.58 -12.73
N PHE A 7 28.56 -3.32 -13.16
CA PHE A 7 27.33 -2.53 -13.21
C PHE A 7 26.83 -2.28 -14.64
N ASP A 8 27.35 -3.00 -15.64
CA ASP A 8 26.78 -2.92 -16.99
C ASP A 8 25.52 -3.77 -17.07
N SER A 9 24.47 -3.27 -17.75
CA SER A 9 23.30 -4.11 -18.04
C SER A 9 23.66 -5.30 -18.94
N LYS A 10 23.02 -6.44 -18.66
CA LYS A 10 23.14 -7.73 -19.34
C LYS A 10 21.78 -8.34 -19.63
N THR A 11 21.77 -9.59 -20.08
CA THR A 11 20.55 -10.41 -19.99
C THR A 11 20.29 -10.76 -18.52
N ALA A 12 19.02 -10.89 -18.13
CA ALA A 12 18.65 -11.28 -16.76
C ALA A 12 19.32 -12.60 -16.32
N ALA A 13 19.57 -13.51 -17.27
CA ALA A 13 20.27 -14.76 -16.99
C ALA A 13 21.76 -14.59 -16.71
N CYS A 14 22.44 -13.70 -17.44
CA CYS A 14 23.85 -13.40 -17.21
C CYS A 14 24.01 -12.70 -15.86
N ALA A 15 23.27 -11.60 -15.66
CA ALA A 15 23.31 -10.82 -14.42
C ALA A 15 23.02 -11.68 -13.19
N TYR A 16 22.04 -12.57 -13.26
CA TYR A 16 21.74 -13.48 -12.17
C TYR A 16 22.84 -14.52 -11.92
N THR A 17 23.35 -15.15 -12.98
CA THR A 17 24.38 -16.20 -12.83
C THR A 17 25.68 -15.61 -12.28
N GLU A 18 26.06 -14.42 -12.73
CA GLU A 18 27.26 -13.71 -12.29
C GLU A 18 27.05 -13.17 -10.88
N GLY A 19 25.97 -12.43 -10.63
CA GLY A 19 25.70 -11.87 -9.30
C GLY A 19 25.52 -12.95 -8.22
N TRP A 20 24.98 -14.12 -8.58
CA TRP A 20 24.96 -15.29 -7.70
C TRP A 20 26.37 -15.79 -7.39
N ALA A 21 27.23 -15.93 -8.41
CA ALA A 21 28.59 -16.39 -8.22
C ALA A 21 29.40 -15.43 -7.34
N ASP A 22 29.20 -14.12 -7.50
CA ASP A 22 29.87 -13.10 -6.69
C ASP A 22 29.38 -13.13 -5.25
N PHE A 23 28.07 -13.20 -5.03
CA PHE A 23 27.49 -13.37 -3.70
C PHE A 23 28.04 -14.61 -2.99
N VAL A 24 28.10 -15.76 -3.67
CA VAL A 24 28.68 -16.99 -3.09
C VAL A 24 30.15 -16.80 -2.75
N ALA A 25 30.93 -16.15 -3.62
CA ALA A 25 32.35 -15.91 -3.38
C ALA A 25 32.56 -15.06 -2.11
N ILE A 26 31.77 -13.99 -1.94
CA ILE A 26 31.85 -13.11 -0.79
C ILE A 26 31.42 -13.85 0.49
N GLU A 27 30.34 -14.63 0.45
CA GLU A 27 29.93 -15.43 1.62
C GLU A 27 31.01 -16.45 2.04
N VAL A 28 31.64 -17.12 1.07
CA VAL A 28 32.76 -18.03 1.36
C VAL A 28 33.92 -17.26 1.97
N ASN A 29 34.28 -16.09 1.44
CA ASN A 29 35.36 -15.29 1.99
C ASN A 29 35.05 -14.74 3.38
N LYS A 30 33.80 -14.36 3.66
CA LYS A 30 33.34 -13.89 4.98
C LYS A 30 33.52 -14.95 6.07
N SER A 31 33.46 -16.23 5.70
CA SER A 31 33.77 -17.32 6.62
C SER A 31 35.25 -17.32 7.08
N PHE A 32 36.14 -16.67 6.33
CA PHE A 32 37.55 -16.47 6.66
C PHE A 32 37.86 -15.08 7.23
N ASP A 33 37.19 -14.02 6.75
CA ASP A 33 37.25 -12.67 7.32
C ASP A 33 35.84 -12.09 7.51
N PRO A 34 35.33 -12.02 8.75
CA PRO A 34 33.98 -11.52 9.03
C PRO A 34 33.66 -10.10 8.56
N ASN A 35 34.66 -9.31 8.17
CA ASN A 35 34.48 -7.95 7.66
C ASN A 35 34.55 -7.88 6.12
N ASP A 36 34.66 -9.01 5.42
CA ASP A 36 34.64 -9.04 3.96
C ASP A 36 33.22 -8.76 3.44
N ASN A 37 33.04 -7.57 2.87
CA ASN A 37 31.83 -7.14 2.18
C ASN A 37 32.16 -6.63 0.77
N CYS A 38 33.29 -7.05 0.20
CA CYS A 38 33.73 -6.60 -1.10
C CYS A 38 33.86 -7.74 -2.10
N PHE A 39 33.44 -7.46 -3.33
CA PHE A 39 33.86 -8.23 -4.47
C PHE A 39 35.27 -7.79 -4.90
N ASP A 40 36.23 -8.71 -4.90
CA ASP A 40 37.62 -8.42 -5.26
C ASP A 40 37.96 -9.01 -6.65
N TRP A 41 38.44 -8.17 -7.59
CA TRP A 41 38.99 -8.66 -8.87
C TRP A 41 40.48 -9.02 -8.79
N ASP A 42 41.14 -8.64 -7.70
CA ASP A 42 42.54 -8.95 -7.44
C ASP A 42 42.67 -9.77 -6.15
N ALA A 43 43.91 -10.12 -5.79
CA ALA A 43 44.17 -10.91 -4.59
C ALA A 43 44.20 -10.05 -3.30
N ASN A 44 43.96 -8.74 -3.40
CA ASN A 44 43.99 -7.84 -2.26
C ASN A 44 42.59 -7.75 -1.67
N HIS A 45 42.39 -8.47 -0.57
CA HIS A 45 41.13 -8.48 0.14
C HIS A 45 40.65 -7.05 0.49
N CYS A 46 39.48 -6.66 -0.01
CA CYS A 46 38.86 -5.35 0.22
C CYS A 46 39.79 -4.16 -0.10
N GLY A 47 40.77 -4.34 -1.00
CA GLY A 47 41.78 -3.33 -1.34
C GLY A 47 42.12 -3.35 -2.82
N GLY A 48 42.67 -2.25 -3.36
CA GLY A 48 43.05 -2.20 -4.77
C GLY A 48 41.84 -2.08 -5.70
N PHE A 49 41.58 -3.11 -6.52
CA PHE A 49 40.46 -3.14 -7.48
C PHE A 49 39.32 -4.03 -6.94
N SER A 50 38.50 -3.44 -6.07
CA SER A 50 37.37 -4.10 -5.42
C SER A 50 36.10 -3.25 -5.46
N GLN A 51 34.95 -3.88 -5.23
CA GLN A 51 33.66 -3.23 -5.10
C GLN A 51 33.00 -3.69 -3.80
N ASN A 52 32.87 -2.77 -2.84
CA ASN A 52 32.02 -2.98 -1.68
C ASN A 52 30.56 -3.14 -2.14
N ILE A 53 29.92 -4.25 -1.82
CA ILE A 53 28.58 -4.57 -2.33
C ILE A 53 27.43 -4.03 -1.47
N GLU A 54 27.73 -3.41 -0.32
CA GLU A 54 26.78 -2.69 0.56
C GLU A 54 26.55 -1.24 0.10
N THR A 55 27.57 -0.65 -0.53
CA THR A 55 27.51 0.75 -0.99
C THR A 55 26.59 1.04 -2.19
N PRO A 56 26.39 0.12 -3.16
CA PRO A 56 25.52 0.39 -4.30
C PRO A 56 24.08 0.57 -3.82
N HIS A 57 23.43 1.65 -4.25
CA HIS A 57 22.04 1.91 -3.91
C HIS A 57 21.30 2.49 -5.11
N ARG A 58 19.96 2.47 -5.06
CA ARG A 58 19.12 3.14 -6.05
C ARG A 58 19.51 4.62 -6.20
N GLY A 59 19.67 5.08 -7.43
CA GLY A 59 20.04 6.47 -7.73
C GLY A 59 21.52 6.83 -7.55
N ASP A 60 22.41 5.85 -7.37
CA ASP A 60 23.87 6.07 -7.29
C ASP A 60 24.55 6.40 -8.64
N GLY A 61 23.78 6.49 -9.72
CA GLY A 61 24.26 6.79 -11.08
C GLY A 61 24.78 5.58 -11.86
N ARG A 62 24.70 4.37 -11.31
CA ARG A 62 24.99 3.10 -12.01
C ARG A 62 23.70 2.54 -12.64
N ASN A 63 23.82 1.59 -13.55
CA ASN A 63 22.63 0.94 -14.12
C ASN A 63 21.81 0.25 -13.02
N GLU A 64 20.49 0.21 -13.21
CA GLU A 64 19.53 -0.29 -12.23
C GLU A 64 18.83 -1.57 -12.70
N GLY A 65 18.28 -2.30 -11.74
CA GLY A 65 17.42 -3.46 -11.97
C GLY A 65 18.12 -4.81 -12.02
N ASP A 66 17.31 -5.85 -12.22
CA ASP A 66 17.70 -7.27 -12.14
C ASP A 66 18.52 -7.78 -13.34
N THR A 67 18.81 -6.89 -14.28
CA THR A 67 19.70 -7.15 -15.43
C THR A 67 21.14 -6.70 -15.17
N VAL A 68 21.46 -6.30 -13.95
CA VAL A 68 22.78 -5.82 -13.54
C VAL A 68 23.34 -6.73 -12.44
N GLU A 69 24.46 -7.38 -12.74
CA GLU A 69 25.18 -8.32 -11.85
C GLU A 69 25.38 -7.76 -10.44
N GLY A 70 25.95 -6.57 -10.32
CA GLY A 70 26.18 -5.94 -9.02
C GLY A 70 24.92 -5.62 -8.23
N ARG A 71 23.76 -5.42 -8.89
CA ARG A 71 22.47 -5.23 -8.20
C ARG A 71 21.91 -6.54 -7.69
N VAL A 72 22.11 -7.62 -8.43
CA VAL A 72 21.74 -8.97 -7.98
C VAL A 72 22.62 -9.41 -6.80
N ALA A 73 23.94 -9.22 -6.91
CA ALA A 73 24.88 -9.57 -5.85
C ALA A 73 24.58 -8.81 -4.55
N GLY A 74 24.39 -7.49 -4.63
CA GLY A 74 23.99 -6.68 -3.47
C GLY A 74 22.62 -7.11 -2.92
N SER A 75 21.62 -7.36 -3.76
CA SER A 75 20.30 -7.80 -3.27
C SER A 75 20.37 -9.14 -2.54
N LEU A 76 21.17 -10.10 -3.01
CA LEU A 76 21.36 -11.38 -2.31
C LEU A 76 22.08 -11.20 -0.98
N TRP A 77 22.99 -10.23 -0.92
CA TRP A 77 23.71 -9.88 0.27
C TRP A 77 22.83 -9.20 1.32
N ASP A 78 22.08 -8.16 0.97
CA ASP A 78 21.09 -7.52 1.87
C ASP A 78 20.00 -8.53 2.33
N LEU A 79 19.71 -9.57 1.53
CA LEU A 79 18.81 -10.63 2.02
C LEU A 79 19.44 -11.45 3.16
N TYR A 80 20.75 -11.66 3.09
CA TYR A 80 21.53 -12.58 3.90
C TYR A 80 22.08 -11.96 5.18
N ASP A 81 22.64 -10.78 5.06
CA ASP A 81 23.47 -10.21 6.09
C ASP A 81 22.62 -9.68 7.26
N THR A 82 23.29 -9.17 8.29
CA THR A 82 22.62 -8.75 9.54
C THR A 82 22.81 -7.27 9.84
N ASN A 83 23.47 -6.53 8.93
CA ASN A 83 23.78 -5.12 9.12
C ASN A 83 22.75 -4.22 8.42
N ASN A 84 21.49 -4.50 8.67
CA ASN A 84 20.34 -3.78 8.12
C ASN A 84 20.44 -2.25 8.20
N GLU A 85 20.47 -1.60 7.03
CA GLU A 85 20.37 -0.15 6.91
C GLU A 85 18.96 0.34 6.51
N SER A 86 18.86 1.32 5.60
CA SER A 86 17.65 2.10 5.34
C SER A 86 16.49 1.22 4.88
N PHE A 87 16.68 0.55 3.75
CA PHE A 87 15.69 -0.35 3.15
C PHE A 87 16.09 -1.81 3.32
N ASP A 88 17.31 -2.10 3.73
CA ASP A 88 17.66 -3.46 4.11
C ASP A 88 16.92 -3.87 5.40
N ARG A 89 15.99 -4.82 5.28
CA ARG A 89 15.10 -5.30 6.35
C ARG A 89 15.13 -6.81 6.54
N SER A 90 15.81 -7.54 5.65
CA SER A 90 15.89 -9.00 5.68
C SER A 90 17.17 -9.44 6.39
N SER A 91 17.15 -10.63 6.97
CA SER A 91 18.34 -11.28 7.53
C SER A 91 18.10 -12.79 7.58
N VAL A 92 18.07 -13.42 6.41
CA VAL A 92 17.90 -14.88 6.31
C VAL A 92 19.25 -15.58 6.32
N ASP A 93 19.28 -16.82 6.79
CA ASP A 93 20.53 -17.58 6.76
C ASP A 93 20.89 -18.05 5.34
N TRP A 94 22.16 -18.39 5.14
CA TRP A 94 22.65 -18.97 3.88
C TRP A 94 21.83 -20.19 3.43
N SER A 95 21.37 -21.01 4.38
CA SER A 95 20.63 -22.22 4.07
C SER A 95 19.27 -21.91 3.42
N SER A 96 18.63 -20.81 3.82
CA SER A 96 17.38 -20.32 3.23
C SER A 96 17.59 -19.79 1.81
N ILE A 97 18.62 -18.98 1.58
CA ILE A 97 18.93 -18.47 0.24
C ILE A 97 19.28 -19.61 -0.72
N TRP A 98 20.10 -20.55 -0.27
CA TRP A 98 20.45 -21.74 -1.03
C TRP A 98 19.23 -22.64 -1.33
N ALA A 99 18.27 -22.73 -0.39
CA ALA A 99 17.04 -23.47 -0.61
C ALA A 99 16.19 -22.86 -1.74
N ILE A 100 16.05 -21.54 -1.79
CA ILE A 100 15.37 -20.84 -2.89
C ILE A 100 16.10 -21.09 -4.21
N GLN A 101 17.42 -20.85 -4.26
CA GLN A 101 18.23 -21.05 -5.47
C GLN A 101 18.03 -22.44 -6.08
N ARG A 102 18.05 -23.49 -5.25
CA ARG A 102 17.87 -24.87 -5.72
C ARG A 102 16.46 -25.15 -6.22
N ALA A 103 15.45 -24.48 -5.67
CA ALA A 103 14.05 -24.66 -6.04
C ALA A 103 13.66 -23.88 -7.32
N THR A 104 14.30 -22.75 -7.60
CA THR A 104 13.98 -21.87 -8.74
C THR A 104 14.15 -22.54 -10.10
N GLY A 105 15.15 -23.44 -10.25
CA GLY A 105 15.35 -24.25 -11.45
C GLY A 105 15.65 -23.47 -12.75
N THR A 106 15.79 -22.15 -12.68
CA THR A 106 16.03 -21.24 -13.80
C THR A 106 17.04 -20.17 -13.39
N PHE A 107 17.71 -19.59 -14.39
CA PHE A 107 18.76 -18.59 -14.17
C PHE A 107 18.20 -17.20 -14.48
N ASN A 108 17.42 -16.61 -13.58
CA ASN A 108 17.13 -15.17 -13.54
C ASN A 108 16.58 -14.79 -12.16
N PHE A 109 16.78 -13.54 -11.76
CA PHE A 109 16.41 -13.09 -10.42
C PHE A 109 14.88 -12.99 -10.22
N ARG A 110 14.11 -12.80 -11.30
CA ARG A 110 12.65 -12.80 -11.21
C ARG A 110 12.11 -14.15 -10.75
N ALA A 111 12.63 -15.24 -11.30
CA ALA A 111 12.22 -16.57 -10.90
C ALA A 111 12.66 -16.92 -9.46
N PHE A 112 13.82 -16.40 -9.02
CA PHE A 112 14.24 -16.45 -7.61
C PHE A 112 13.18 -15.79 -6.71
N TRP A 113 12.75 -14.57 -7.07
CA TRP A 113 11.72 -13.85 -6.34
C TRP A 113 10.35 -14.56 -6.35
N ASP A 114 9.92 -15.08 -7.49
CA ASP A 114 8.66 -15.83 -7.58
C ASP A 114 8.71 -17.11 -6.70
N THR A 115 9.88 -17.75 -6.60
CA THR A 115 10.12 -18.90 -5.72
C THR A 115 10.08 -18.49 -4.25
N TRP A 116 10.71 -17.36 -3.90
CA TRP A 116 10.62 -16.75 -2.57
C TRP A 116 9.17 -16.49 -2.18
N GLY A 117 8.39 -15.87 -3.06
CA GLY A 117 6.97 -15.58 -2.84
C GLY A 117 6.08 -16.82 -2.75
N ALA A 118 6.48 -17.94 -3.35
CA ALA A 118 5.79 -19.22 -3.13
C ALA A 118 6.10 -19.79 -1.73
N GLN A 119 7.34 -19.69 -1.26
CA GLN A 119 7.73 -20.17 0.06
C GLN A 119 7.15 -19.32 1.21
N SER A 120 7.02 -18.01 1.01
CA SER A 120 6.50 -17.07 2.02
C SER A 120 5.08 -17.41 2.49
N GLN A 121 4.30 -18.11 1.66
CA GLN A 121 2.93 -18.51 1.99
C GLN A 121 2.87 -19.55 3.11
N THR A 122 3.95 -20.33 3.30
CA THR A 122 4.00 -21.44 4.26
C THR A 122 5.15 -21.36 5.25
N ASN A 123 6.09 -20.44 5.05
CA ASN A 123 7.28 -20.33 5.87
C ASN A 123 7.61 -18.85 6.11
N ALA A 124 7.45 -18.43 7.36
CA ALA A 124 7.66 -17.04 7.81
C ALA A 124 9.11 -16.56 7.67
N VAL A 125 10.08 -17.46 7.48
CA VAL A 125 11.48 -17.07 7.18
C VAL A 125 11.55 -16.25 5.89
N TYR A 126 10.73 -16.57 4.89
CA TYR A 126 10.73 -15.88 3.60
C TYR A 126 9.76 -14.69 3.62
N ASN A 127 9.89 -13.80 4.60
CA ASN A 127 9.05 -12.62 4.72
C ASN A 127 9.18 -11.73 3.47
N LYS A 128 8.08 -11.54 2.72
CA LYS A 128 8.10 -10.76 1.47
C LYS A 128 8.26 -9.25 1.72
N HIS A 129 7.60 -8.72 2.75
CA HIS A 129 7.63 -7.31 3.11
C HIS A 129 9.05 -6.80 3.34
N ASN A 130 9.83 -7.52 4.13
CA ASN A 130 11.21 -7.16 4.42
C ASN A 130 12.12 -7.42 3.22
N ALA A 131 11.98 -8.56 2.58
CA ALA A 131 12.81 -8.94 1.44
C ALA A 131 12.70 -7.91 0.30
N VAL A 132 11.48 -7.50 -0.08
CA VAL A 132 11.31 -6.57 -1.20
C VAL A 132 11.94 -5.19 -0.94
N GLN A 133 12.01 -4.76 0.32
CA GLN A 133 12.73 -3.54 0.71
C GLN A 133 14.25 -3.69 0.49
N SER A 134 14.85 -4.81 0.92
CA SER A 134 16.27 -5.10 0.67
C SER A 134 16.59 -5.14 -0.84
N LEU A 135 15.71 -5.75 -1.66
CA LEU A 135 15.83 -5.73 -3.12
C LEU A 135 15.74 -4.30 -3.69
N TYR A 136 14.82 -3.51 -3.14
CA TYR A 136 14.57 -2.14 -3.59
C TYR A 136 15.76 -1.21 -3.34
N GLN A 137 16.49 -1.41 -2.22
CA GLN A 137 17.74 -0.72 -1.92
C GLN A 137 18.73 -0.86 -3.07
N ASN A 138 18.88 -2.09 -3.55
CA ASN A 138 19.73 -2.49 -4.66
C ASN A 138 19.10 -2.24 -6.04
N SER A 139 18.14 -1.33 -6.13
CA SER A 139 17.47 -0.91 -7.37
C SER A 139 16.61 -1.97 -8.08
N ILE A 140 16.42 -3.15 -7.49
CA ILE A 140 15.51 -4.18 -8.01
C ILE A 140 14.11 -3.92 -7.46
N ASP A 141 13.20 -3.41 -8.30
CA ASP A 141 11.83 -3.10 -7.90
C ASP A 141 10.86 -4.23 -8.29
N TYR A 142 10.56 -5.11 -7.34
CA TYR A 142 9.49 -6.10 -7.45
C TYR A 142 8.29 -5.79 -6.56
N ASP A 143 8.28 -4.61 -5.96
CA ASP A 143 7.24 -4.14 -5.06
C ASP A 143 6.01 -3.67 -5.85
N ASN A 144 4.83 -4.09 -5.42
CA ASN A 144 3.56 -3.60 -5.95
C ASN A 144 3.04 -2.55 -4.99
N ALA A 145 2.70 -1.36 -5.50
CA ALA A 145 2.13 -0.33 -4.65
C ALA A 145 0.86 -0.85 -3.96
N PRO A 146 0.58 -0.43 -2.72
CA PRO A 146 -0.58 -0.92 -2.02
C PRO A 146 -1.84 -0.48 -2.76
N THR A 147 -2.88 -1.29 -2.64
CA THR A 147 -4.18 -1.03 -3.24
C THR A 147 -5.17 -0.65 -2.16
N SER A 148 -6.22 0.07 -2.56
CA SER A 148 -7.30 0.44 -1.66
C SER A 148 -8.67 0.24 -2.33
N SER A 149 -9.62 -0.32 -1.59
CA SER A 149 -11.01 -0.45 -2.03
C SER A 149 -11.90 0.67 -1.46
N PRO A 150 -13.01 1.06 -2.14
CA PRO A 150 -13.94 2.03 -1.58
C PRO A 150 -14.47 1.60 -0.22
N VAL A 151 -14.67 2.56 0.68
CA VAL A 151 -15.22 2.32 2.01
C VAL A 151 -16.62 2.91 2.08
N SER A 152 -17.54 2.15 2.67
CA SER A 152 -18.93 2.60 2.82
C SER A 152 -19.01 3.85 3.70
N ASP A 153 -19.83 4.80 3.25
CA ASP A 153 -20.20 5.95 4.06
C ASP A 153 -20.93 5.49 5.33
N VAL A 154 -20.58 6.09 6.47
CA VAL A 154 -21.18 5.79 7.78
C VAL A 154 -21.84 7.05 8.35
N VAL A 155 -22.68 6.86 9.37
CA VAL A 155 -23.49 7.93 9.97
C VAL A 155 -23.18 8.01 11.46
N MET A 156 -22.97 9.23 11.94
CA MET A 156 -22.67 9.52 13.33
C MET A 156 -23.47 10.74 13.82
N LEU A 157 -23.79 10.77 15.12
CA LEU A 157 -24.47 11.92 15.72
C LEU A 157 -23.47 13.01 16.10
N GLN A 158 -23.87 14.28 15.95
CA GLN A 158 -23.05 15.44 16.33
C GLN A 158 -22.57 15.38 17.78
N GLY A 159 -21.33 15.81 18.01
CA GLY A 159 -20.73 15.93 19.35
C GLY A 159 -20.40 14.61 20.07
N MET A 160 -20.52 13.47 19.39
CA MET A 160 -20.15 12.15 19.92
C MET A 160 -18.69 11.81 19.60
N THR A 161 -18.20 10.71 20.18
CA THR A 161 -16.96 10.04 19.75
C THR A 161 -17.35 8.68 19.19
N ARG A 162 -16.67 8.24 18.14
CA ARG A 162 -16.75 6.89 17.59
C ARG A 162 -15.36 6.28 17.67
N ASP A 163 -15.21 5.35 18.60
CA ASP A 163 -14.01 4.55 18.78
C ASP A 163 -14.02 3.40 17.78
N ASN A 164 -12.86 3.07 17.21
CA ASN A 164 -12.68 2.03 16.20
C ASN A 164 -13.69 2.18 15.05
N ALA A 165 -13.87 3.41 14.56
CA ALA A 165 -14.80 3.74 13.49
C ALA A 165 -14.50 2.97 12.20
N VAL A 166 -13.21 2.76 11.93
CA VAL A 166 -12.69 1.93 10.84
C VAL A 166 -11.55 1.07 11.38
N ASP A 167 -11.60 -0.21 11.06
CA ASP A 167 -10.49 -1.14 11.21
C ASP A 167 -9.68 -1.17 9.91
N LEU A 168 -8.41 -0.80 9.95
CA LEU A 168 -7.52 -0.74 8.79
C LEU A 168 -6.96 -2.13 8.40
N TRP A 169 -6.93 -3.10 9.32
CA TRP A 169 -6.40 -4.44 9.07
C TRP A 169 -7.45 -5.42 8.56
N SER A 170 -8.73 -5.19 8.84
CA SER A 170 -9.84 -5.86 8.12
C SER A 170 -10.40 -5.01 6.98
N GLY A 171 -9.94 -3.76 6.87
CA GLY A 171 -10.49 -2.74 6.00
C GLY A 171 -9.91 -2.70 4.58
N PRO A 172 -9.87 -1.49 3.99
CA PRO A 172 -9.84 -1.34 2.53
C PRO A 172 -8.47 -1.50 1.89
N PHE A 173 -7.41 -1.45 2.67
CA PHE A 173 -6.04 -1.49 2.15
C PHE A 173 -5.63 -2.94 1.91
N ASN A 174 -4.86 -3.20 0.86
CA ASN A 174 -4.27 -4.50 0.62
C ASN A 174 -2.97 -4.36 -0.14
N ASP A 175 -1.99 -5.17 0.20
CA ASP A 175 -0.72 -5.25 -0.50
C ASP A 175 -0.38 -6.72 -0.82
N GLN A 176 0.36 -6.95 -1.90
CA GLN A 176 0.76 -8.27 -2.36
C GLN A 176 2.00 -8.78 -1.61
N GLU A 177 2.87 -7.88 -1.16
CA GLU A 177 4.10 -8.21 -0.45
C GLU A 177 3.95 -8.11 1.07
N SER A 178 3.11 -7.19 1.55
CA SER A 178 2.99 -6.86 2.96
C SER A 178 1.67 -7.32 3.56
N ALA A 179 1.74 -7.96 4.72
CA ALA A 179 0.58 -8.08 5.58
C ALA A 179 0.18 -6.69 6.08
N ARG A 180 -1.13 -6.48 6.30
CA ARG A 180 -1.63 -5.18 6.80
C ARG A 180 -1.03 -4.77 8.14
N SER A 181 -0.58 -5.73 8.94
CA SER A 181 0.12 -5.50 10.20
C SER A 181 1.56 -5.00 10.04
N GLU A 182 2.17 -5.21 8.88
CA GLU A 182 3.52 -4.77 8.53
C GLU A 182 3.50 -3.37 7.88
N MET A 183 2.35 -2.98 7.32
CA MET A 183 2.13 -1.65 6.77
C MET A 183 1.99 -0.58 7.86
N THR A 184 2.31 0.66 7.50
CA THR A 184 2.09 1.84 8.35
C THR A 184 0.96 2.70 7.83
N TYR A 185 0.18 3.28 8.74
CA TYR A 185 -0.97 4.10 8.41
C TYR A 185 -0.89 5.48 9.05
N SER A 186 -1.32 6.51 8.31
CA SER A 186 -1.34 7.89 8.80
C SER A 186 -2.56 8.66 8.30
N VAL A 187 -3.05 9.58 9.13
CA VAL A 187 -4.05 10.57 8.72
C VAL A 187 -3.32 11.68 7.97
N VAL A 188 -3.53 11.79 6.66
CA VAL A 188 -2.86 12.81 5.83
C VAL A 188 -3.71 14.05 5.61
N ASN A 189 -5.04 13.90 5.68
CA ASN A 189 -5.96 15.03 5.57
C ASN A 189 -7.28 14.73 6.29
N THR A 190 -7.94 15.78 6.78
CA THR A 190 -9.29 15.69 7.34
C THR A 190 -10.12 16.90 6.95
N SER A 191 -11.44 16.72 6.79
CA SER A 191 -12.36 17.86 6.79
C SER A 191 -12.21 18.64 8.10
N ALA A 192 -12.48 19.94 8.04
CA ALA A 192 -12.55 20.75 9.25
C ALA A 192 -13.52 20.13 10.26
N ASN A 193 -13.13 20.11 11.53
CA ASN A 193 -13.94 19.63 12.66
C ASN A 193 -14.22 18.11 12.69
N CYS A 194 -13.38 17.28 12.05
CA CYS A 194 -13.48 15.81 12.07
C CYS A 194 -12.87 15.12 13.31
N GLY A 195 -11.83 15.70 13.92
CA GLY A 195 -11.14 15.10 15.07
C GLY A 195 -10.66 13.65 14.87
N ALA A 196 -10.22 13.29 13.66
CA ALA A 196 -9.79 11.93 13.34
C ALA A 196 -8.38 11.62 13.90
N ARG A 197 -8.20 10.41 14.43
CA ARG A 197 -6.91 9.90 14.90
C ARG A 197 -6.78 8.43 14.55
N ILE A 198 -5.55 7.94 14.48
CA ILE A 198 -5.26 6.50 14.43
C ILE A 198 -4.66 6.10 15.78
N ASP A 199 -5.15 5.01 16.35
CA ASP A 199 -4.47 4.33 17.45
C ASP A 199 -3.97 2.95 17.02
N SER A 200 -2.93 2.48 17.71
CA SER A 200 -2.36 1.13 17.55
C SER A 200 -1.94 0.77 16.11
N ASN A 201 -1.76 1.76 15.22
CA ASN A 201 -1.54 1.57 13.78
C ASN A 201 -2.61 0.68 13.10
N HIS A 202 -3.85 0.76 13.58
CA HIS A 202 -4.89 -0.22 13.24
C HIS A 202 -6.27 0.41 13.16
N TYR A 203 -6.68 1.17 14.18
CA TYR A 203 -8.04 1.70 14.24
C TYR A 203 -8.07 3.21 13.99
N VAL A 204 -9.03 3.64 13.18
CA VAL A 204 -9.35 5.06 13.01
C VAL A 204 -10.48 5.41 13.96
N ASP A 205 -10.25 6.42 14.79
CA ASP A 205 -11.26 7.00 15.66
C ASP A 205 -11.68 8.38 15.17
N ILE A 206 -12.93 8.73 15.46
CA ILE A 206 -13.51 10.04 15.16
C ILE A 206 -13.96 10.70 16.47
N ASP A 207 -13.37 11.84 16.83
CA ASP A 207 -13.73 12.59 18.04
C ASP A 207 -14.32 13.97 17.75
N LEU A 208 -15.64 14.07 17.87
CA LEU A 208 -16.37 15.33 17.67
C LEU A 208 -16.68 16.06 18.98
N ARG A 209 -16.16 15.61 20.13
CA ARG A 209 -16.41 16.27 21.43
C ARG A 209 -15.90 17.71 21.47
N PHE A 210 -14.83 18.00 20.73
CA PHE A 210 -14.30 19.36 20.58
C PHE A 210 -15.10 20.22 19.58
N TYR A 211 -16.04 19.62 18.85
CA TYR A 211 -16.87 20.26 17.83
C TYR A 211 -18.36 19.90 18.01
N PRO A 212 -18.98 20.18 19.18
CA PRO A 212 -20.27 19.62 19.58
C PRO A 212 -21.47 20.06 18.71
N THR A 213 -21.30 21.12 17.92
CA THR A 213 -22.32 21.66 17.02
C THR A 213 -22.08 21.33 15.55
N PHE A 214 -21.02 20.58 15.23
CA PHE A 214 -20.70 20.23 13.86
C PHE A 214 -21.75 19.28 13.27
N ILE A 215 -22.25 19.63 12.09
CA ILE A 215 -23.17 18.85 11.25
C ILE A 215 -22.61 18.96 9.84
N GLY A 216 -22.60 17.85 9.10
CA GLY A 216 -22.09 17.83 7.73
C GLY A 216 -21.28 16.59 7.45
N ILE A 217 -20.29 16.73 6.59
CA ILE A 217 -19.49 15.60 6.10
C ILE A 217 -18.09 15.68 6.70
N CYS A 218 -17.71 14.62 7.41
CA CYS A 218 -16.36 14.39 7.85
C CYS A 218 -15.67 13.45 6.85
N ASN A 219 -14.77 14.00 6.02
CA ASN A 219 -13.90 13.20 5.17
C ASN A 219 -12.56 13.03 5.88
N VAL A 220 -12.07 11.79 5.95
CA VAL A 220 -10.77 11.47 6.52
C VAL A 220 -9.97 10.76 5.44
N THR A 221 -8.81 11.31 5.07
CA THR A 221 -7.88 10.68 4.13
C THR A 221 -6.80 9.96 4.93
N ILE A 222 -6.74 8.63 4.77
CA ILE A 222 -5.69 7.80 5.34
C ILE A 222 -4.73 7.39 4.24
N ARG A 223 -3.44 7.45 4.56
CA ARG A 223 -2.36 6.89 3.75
C ARG A 223 -1.90 5.58 4.35
N ALA A 224 -1.86 4.54 3.53
CA ALA A 224 -1.17 3.29 3.82
C ALA A 224 0.19 3.28 3.11
N ASN A 225 1.23 2.79 3.77
CA ASN A 225 2.60 2.69 3.28
C ASN A 225 3.16 1.29 3.57
N ASP A 226 3.63 0.60 2.54
CA ASP A 226 4.25 -0.74 2.61
C ASP A 226 5.76 -0.71 2.93
N GLY A 227 6.32 0.47 3.21
CA GLY A 227 7.74 0.69 3.40
C GLY A 227 8.42 1.38 2.22
N ILE A 228 7.85 1.27 1.01
CA ILE A 228 8.41 1.78 -0.25
C ILE A 228 7.43 2.74 -0.94
N LYS A 229 6.21 2.26 -1.20
CA LYS A 229 5.15 2.95 -1.94
C LYS A 229 3.95 3.20 -1.04
N THR A 230 3.08 4.11 -1.48
CA THR A 230 1.94 4.57 -0.67
C THR A 230 0.65 4.65 -1.48
N VAL A 231 -0.48 4.43 -0.80
CA VAL A 231 -1.82 4.67 -1.36
C VAL A 231 -2.68 5.44 -0.36
N ASP A 232 -3.50 6.34 -0.88
CA ASP A 232 -4.45 7.11 -0.09
C ASP A 232 -5.87 6.60 -0.31
N ASN A 233 -6.67 6.58 0.75
CA ASN A 233 -8.10 6.32 0.66
C ASN A 233 -8.89 7.28 1.55
N VAL A 234 -10.11 7.60 1.14
CA VAL A 234 -10.98 8.55 1.82
C VAL A 234 -12.17 7.84 2.43
N PHE A 235 -12.34 8.03 3.74
CA PHE A 235 -13.48 7.57 4.50
C PHE A 235 -14.42 8.73 4.73
N ARG A 236 -15.73 8.48 4.61
CA ARG A 236 -16.75 9.50 4.81
C ARG A 236 -17.66 9.14 5.97
N GLU A 237 -17.81 10.09 6.86
CA GLU A 237 -18.74 10.05 7.99
C GLU A 237 -19.75 11.20 7.87
N ASN A 238 -21.03 10.86 7.81
CA ASN A 238 -22.13 11.82 7.76
C ASN A 238 -22.59 12.16 9.18
N ILE A 239 -22.35 13.40 9.58
CA ILE A 239 -22.63 13.89 10.94
C ILE A 239 -24.02 14.53 10.96
N LEU A 240 -24.93 13.90 11.70
CA LEU A 240 -26.33 14.30 11.78
C LEU A 240 -26.67 15.04 13.07
N ARG A 241 -27.67 15.91 12.97
CA ARG A 241 -28.23 16.63 14.11
C ARG A 241 -29.00 15.69 15.04
N ILE A 242 -28.86 15.93 16.35
CA ILE A 242 -29.76 15.34 17.34
C ILE A 242 -31.07 16.15 17.34
N ALA A 243 -32.10 15.67 16.64
CA ALA A 243 -33.38 16.36 16.51
C ALA A 243 -34.32 16.20 17.73
N GLY A 244 -34.06 15.23 18.62
CA GLY A 244 -34.79 15.05 19.88
C GLY A 244 -34.34 13.78 20.62
N ARG A 245 -34.28 13.80 21.95
CA ARG A 245 -33.88 12.64 22.78
C ARG A 245 -34.93 11.53 22.86
N ASN A 246 -36.14 11.76 22.32
CA ASN A 246 -37.31 10.89 22.49
C ASN A 246 -37.53 9.86 21.35
N PHE A 247 -36.66 9.81 20.34
CA PHE A 247 -36.80 8.90 19.18
C PHE A 247 -35.53 8.09 18.88
N LEU A 248 -34.89 7.55 19.91
CA LEU A 248 -33.86 6.52 19.72
C LEU A 248 -34.52 5.13 19.69
N PRO A 249 -34.91 4.65 18.50
CA PRO A 249 -34.61 3.27 18.17
C PRO A 249 -34.05 3.21 16.74
N LEU A 250 -32.73 3.04 16.56
CA LEU A 250 -32.08 2.37 15.41
C LEU A 250 -30.55 2.53 15.30
N ILE A 251 -29.84 3.23 16.20
CA ILE A 251 -28.36 3.29 16.15
C ILE A 251 -27.76 3.09 17.55
N ILE A 252 -28.14 2.02 18.24
CA ILE A 252 -27.40 1.50 19.39
C ILE A 252 -27.54 -0.03 19.36
N SER A 253 -26.82 -0.70 18.47
CA SER A 253 -26.67 -2.16 18.57
C SER A 253 -25.25 -2.66 18.34
N ASN A 254 -24.30 -1.79 17.97
CA ASN A 254 -22.90 -2.19 17.75
C ASN A 254 -21.89 -1.36 18.57
N LEU A 255 -22.33 -0.59 19.58
CA LEU A 255 -21.42 0.25 20.37
C LEU A 255 -20.94 -0.37 21.68
N ASP A 256 -21.48 -1.50 22.14
CA ASP A 256 -20.99 -2.17 23.35
C ASP A 256 -20.69 -3.64 23.09
N GLY A 257 -19.39 -3.95 22.99
CA GLY A 257 -18.85 -5.30 23.09
C GLY A 257 -18.87 -5.87 24.51
N SER A 258 -19.84 -5.50 25.34
CA SER A 258 -20.06 -6.13 26.65
C SER A 258 -21.56 -6.37 26.83
N GLY A 259 -21.95 -7.65 26.79
CA GLY A 259 -23.26 -8.03 27.28
C GLY A 259 -23.42 -7.62 28.74
N VAL A 260 -24.60 -7.10 29.10
CA VAL A 260 -25.38 -7.41 30.30
C VAL A 260 -26.63 -6.50 30.37
N ASP A 261 -27.76 -7.19 30.49
CA ASP A 261 -29.05 -6.86 31.11
C ASP A 261 -29.93 -5.69 30.64
N SER A 262 -31.01 -6.14 30.00
CA SER A 262 -32.34 -5.55 29.86
C SER A 262 -32.88 -4.88 31.12
N ALA A 263 -33.25 -3.60 31.00
CA ALA A 263 -34.27 -2.94 31.81
C ALA A 263 -35.14 -2.03 30.93
N ALA A 264 -36.04 -2.64 30.16
CA ALA A 264 -37.15 -1.92 29.54
C ALA A 264 -38.20 -1.61 30.62
N SER A 265 -38.10 -0.44 31.24
CA SER A 265 -39.16 0.11 32.09
C SER A 265 -40.18 0.84 31.22
N SER A 266 -41.44 0.45 31.42
CA SER A 266 -42.66 0.87 30.72
C SER A 266 -42.84 2.38 30.57
N ILE A 267 -43.00 2.85 29.34
CA ILE A 267 -43.66 4.13 29.03
C ILE A 267 -44.78 3.84 28.02
N SER A 268 -46.01 4.04 28.46
CA SER A 268 -47.23 3.91 27.65
C SER A 268 -47.32 5.01 26.59
N PRO A 269 -47.66 4.71 25.32
CA PRO A 269 -47.89 5.75 24.32
C PRO A 269 -49.32 6.29 24.44
N SER A 270 -49.47 7.56 24.85
CA SER A 270 -50.68 8.34 24.56
C SER A 270 -50.42 9.16 23.29
N ALA A 271 -51.38 9.09 22.38
CA ALA A 271 -51.33 9.52 21.00
C ALA A 271 -51.12 11.03 20.78
N GLU A 272 -50.40 11.37 19.71
CA GLU A 272 -50.85 12.41 18.78
C GLU A 272 -50.39 12.06 17.36
N LYS A 273 -51.35 12.02 16.45
CA LYS A 273 -51.20 11.57 15.06
C LYS A 273 -50.91 12.80 14.21
N GLU A 274 -49.67 13.30 14.20
CA GLU A 274 -49.28 14.34 13.26
C GLU A 274 -48.92 13.71 11.90
N VAL A 275 -49.67 14.11 10.88
CA VAL A 275 -49.47 13.75 9.48
C VAL A 275 -48.35 14.65 8.95
N PHE A 276 -47.19 14.06 8.63
CA PHE A 276 -46.11 14.78 7.93
C PHE A 276 -46.53 15.08 6.48
N PRO A 277 -46.48 16.34 6.00
CA PRO A 277 -46.57 16.62 4.58
C PRO A 277 -45.25 16.22 3.90
N LEU A 278 -45.34 15.42 2.84
CA LEU A 278 -44.25 15.19 1.90
C LEU A 278 -43.90 16.51 1.21
N ILE A 279 -42.78 17.13 1.60
CA ILE A 279 -42.22 18.26 0.85
C ILE A 279 -41.50 17.67 -0.38
N SER A 280 -42.17 17.72 -1.53
CA SER A 280 -41.55 17.55 -2.84
C SER A 280 -40.80 18.84 -3.20
N ALA A 281 -39.48 18.79 -3.27
CA ALA A 281 -38.65 19.90 -3.71
C ALA A 281 -38.10 19.61 -5.12
N TYR A 282 -38.90 19.93 -6.14
CA TYR A 282 -38.42 20.31 -7.46
C TYR A 282 -39.28 21.46 -7.97
N PRO A 283 -38.74 22.67 -8.21
CA PRO A 283 -39.45 23.67 -8.98
C PRO A 283 -39.39 23.29 -10.47
N ALA A 284 -40.58 23.27 -11.10
CA ALA A 284 -40.74 23.12 -12.54
C ALA A 284 -40.09 24.31 -13.29
N PRO A 285 -39.54 24.11 -14.51
CA PRO A 285 -39.11 25.23 -15.34
C PRO A 285 -40.34 25.95 -15.92
N MET A 286 -40.34 27.28 -15.83
CA MET A 286 -41.31 28.13 -16.54
C MET A 286 -41.10 28.01 -18.05
N GLU A 287 -42.17 27.69 -18.78
CA GLU A 287 -42.25 27.80 -20.23
C GLU A 287 -42.08 29.27 -20.66
N SER A 288 -41.10 29.55 -21.52
CA SER A 288 -41.10 30.76 -22.33
C SER A 288 -41.56 30.43 -23.75
N ASN A 289 -42.76 30.88 -24.10
CA ASN A 289 -43.21 30.94 -25.48
C ASN A 289 -42.36 31.95 -26.25
N ASN A 290 -41.71 31.50 -27.32
CA ASN A 290 -41.47 32.31 -28.51
C ASN A 290 -41.35 31.36 -29.71
N ASN A 291 -42.36 31.42 -30.58
CA ASN A 291 -42.25 30.99 -31.97
C ASN A 291 -41.20 31.86 -32.67
N ASP A 292 -40.29 31.25 -33.41
CA ASP A 292 -40.17 31.52 -34.85
C ASP A 292 -39.15 30.60 -35.55
N SER A 293 -39.63 30.04 -36.66
CA SER A 293 -38.93 29.57 -37.87
C SER A 293 -38.04 28.31 -37.84
N GLU A 294 -38.55 27.34 -38.60
CA GLU A 294 -37.95 26.14 -39.17
C GLU A 294 -36.54 26.33 -39.78
N ALA A 295 -35.68 25.33 -39.56
CA ALA A 295 -34.87 24.72 -40.62
C ALA A 295 -34.44 23.30 -40.19
N GLN A 296 -35.05 22.29 -40.83
CA GLN A 296 -34.60 20.90 -40.78
C GLN A 296 -33.24 20.75 -41.47
N SER A 297 -32.31 20.00 -40.86
CA SER A 297 -31.25 19.32 -41.60
C SER A 297 -30.78 18.06 -40.85
N THR A 298 -30.74 16.98 -41.61
CA THR A 298 -30.58 15.57 -41.24
C THR A 298 -29.12 15.15 -41.08
N PHE A 299 -28.88 14.31 -40.05
CA PHE A 299 -27.88 13.24 -39.89
C PHE A 299 -26.78 13.00 -40.95
N ASN A 300 -25.51 12.89 -40.52
CA ASN A 300 -24.58 11.85 -41.01
C ASN A 300 -23.38 11.63 -40.04
N PRO A 301 -23.11 10.40 -39.55
CA PRO A 301 -21.96 10.08 -38.73
C PRO A 301 -20.88 9.39 -39.59
N ASP A 302 -20.08 10.18 -40.28
CA ASP A 302 -18.83 9.70 -40.90
C ASP A 302 -17.86 10.87 -40.97
N ASN A 303 -16.92 10.94 -40.01
CA ASN A 303 -15.66 11.65 -40.17
C ASN A 303 -14.70 11.28 -39.02
N ASN A 304 -13.97 10.19 -39.24
CA ASN A 304 -12.77 9.82 -38.50
C ASN A 304 -11.55 10.21 -39.36
N PRO A 305 -10.64 11.10 -38.91
CA PRO A 305 -9.42 11.39 -39.66
C PRO A 305 -8.18 10.94 -38.89
N TYR A 306 -7.71 9.71 -39.14
CA TYR A 306 -6.30 9.34 -38.94
C TYR A 306 -5.82 8.51 -40.13
N PRO A 307 -4.85 9.00 -40.93
CA PRO A 307 -4.28 8.23 -42.03
C PRO A 307 -3.22 7.23 -41.53
N ALA A 308 -3.29 6.02 -42.09
CA ALA A 308 -2.33 4.94 -41.93
C ALA A 308 -0.98 5.23 -42.63
N PRO A 309 0.13 4.58 -42.21
CA PRO A 309 1.47 4.80 -42.75
C PRO A 309 1.72 4.02 -44.06
N GLN A 310 2.65 4.50 -44.88
CA GLN A 310 3.15 3.87 -46.12
C GLN A 310 4.64 4.22 -46.29
N PRO A 311 5.39 3.49 -47.13
CA PRO A 311 5.78 2.08 -47.07
C PRO A 311 7.18 1.87 -46.47
#